data_AF-A0A7J3P4G9-F1
#
_entry.id   AF-A0A7J3P4G9-F1
#
_cell.length_a   1.000
_cell.length_b   1.000
_cell.length_c   1.000
_cell.angle_alpha   90.00
_cell.angle_beta   90.00
_cell.angle_gamma   90.00
#
_symmetry.space_group_name_H-M   'P 1'
#
loop_
_entity.id
_entity.type
_entity.pdbx_description
1 polymer ?
#
loop_
_entity_poly.entity_id
_entity_poly.type
_entity_poly.pdbx_seq_one_letter_code
_entity_poly.pdbx_strand_id
1 'polypeptide(L)'
;MSAGSSGWVFDLFAAVASLKALRRKGWELRGVRDPESVADHSLSVAVLSVALAAARGLDPGRAALIAVLHDLAESVTGDLTPAEKAELGSER
;
A
#
# COMPACT_ATOMS: atom_id res chain seq x y z
N MET A 1 -31.32 -3.25 -14.87
CA MET A 1 -30.03 -3.34 -14.16
C MET A 1 -29.82 -1.99 -13.48
N SER A 2 -30.08 -1.89 -12.17
CA SER A 2 -29.81 -0.64 -11.45
C SER A 2 -28.29 -0.51 -11.33
N ALA A 3 -27.72 0.50 -11.98
CA ALA A 3 -26.34 0.89 -11.77
C ALA A 3 -26.22 1.37 -10.32
N GLY A 4 -25.78 0.46 -9.43
CA GLY A 4 -25.37 0.82 -8.09
C GLY A 4 -24.36 1.96 -8.17
N SER A 5 -24.57 2.99 -7.36
CA SER A 5 -23.88 4.28 -7.46
C SER A 5 -22.37 4.10 -7.61
N SER A 6 -21.79 4.75 -8.62
CA SER A 6 -20.34 4.79 -8.86
C SER A 6 -19.53 5.43 -7.73
N GLY A 7 -20.16 5.84 -6.62
CA GLY A 7 -19.54 6.51 -5.48
C GLY A 7 -18.39 5.73 -4.87
N TRP A 8 -18.54 4.40 -4.71
CA TRP A 8 -17.49 3.58 -4.12
C TRP A 8 -16.20 3.55 -4.97
N VAL A 9 -16.32 3.72 -6.29
CA VAL A 9 -15.15 3.80 -7.19
C VAL A 9 -14.40 5.10 -6.96
N PHE A 10 -15.13 6.21 -6.73
CA PHE A 10 -14.52 7.48 -6.37
C PHE A 10 -13.86 7.43 -4.99
N ASP A 11 -14.49 6.79 -4.01
CA ASP A 11 -13.91 6.63 -2.67
C ASP A 11 -12.63 5.78 -2.71
N LEU A 12 -12.66 4.67 -3.46
CA LEU A 12 -11.49 3.83 -3.69
C LEU A 12 -10.39 4.62 -4.41
N PHE A 13 -10.74 5.37 -5.45
CA PHE A 13 -9.78 6.23 -6.15
C PHE A 13 -9.17 7.27 -5.21
N ALA A 14 -9.96 7.92 -4.36
CA ALA A 14 -9.47 8.89 -3.39
C ALA A 14 -8.51 8.25 -2.38
N ALA A 15 -8.83 7.05 -1.88
CA ALA A 15 -7.96 6.28 -0.99
C ALA A 15 -6.63 5.90 -1.67
N VAL A 16 -6.67 5.40 -2.90
CA VAL A 16 -5.44 5.06 -3.67
C VAL A 16 -4.63 6.32 -4.00
N ALA A 17 -5.30 7.43 -4.34
CA ALA A 17 -4.63 8.68 -4.67
C ALA A 17 -3.93 9.32 -3.46
N SER A 18 -4.51 9.19 -2.25
CA SER A 18 -3.89 9.75 -1.04
C SER A 18 -2.56 9.09 -0.69
N LEU A 19 -2.36 7.82 -1.06
CA LEU A 19 -1.09 7.09 -0.85
C LEU A 19 0.10 7.72 -1.58
N LYS A 20 -0.14 8.52 -2.63
CA LYS A 20 0.93 9.27 -3.32
C LYS A 20 1.50 10.42 -2.49
N ALA A 21 0.72 10.93 -1.53
CA ALA A 21 1.14 11.98 -0.62
C ALA A 21 1.66 11.42 0.72
N LEU A 22 1.29 10.19 1.06
CA LEU A 22 1.74 9.52 2.28
C LEU A 22 3.17 9.01 2.11
N ARG A 23 4.09 9.57 2.91
CA ARG A 23 5.50 9.18 2.92
C ARG A 23 5.73 7.93 3.77
N ARG A 24 6.69 7.11 3.38
CA ARG A 24 7.13 5.95 4.17
C ARG A 24 7.84 6.44 5.43
N LYS A 25 7.15 6.38 6.57
CA LYS A 25 7.51 6.96 7.87
C LYS A 25 8.83 6.44 8.40
N GLY A 26 9.16 5.18 8.11
CA GLY A 26 10.45 4.59 8.47
C GLY A 26 11.65 5.38 7.95
N TRP A 27 11.56 5.93 6.73
CA TRP A 27 12.62 6.75 6.14
C TRP A 27 12.69 8.16 6.73
N GLU A 28 11.53 8.75 7.04
CA GLU A 28 11.45 10.06 7.71
C GLU A 28 12.14 10.02 9.08
N LEU A 29 11.88 8.98 9.88
CA LEU A 29 12.52 8.77 11.18
C LEU A 29 14.04 8.54 11.08
N ARG A 30 14.56 8.27 9.89
CA ARG A 30 16.01 8.11 9.62
C ARG A 30 16.62 9.34 8.95
N GLY A 31 15.86 10.43 8.82
CA GLY A 31 16.35 11.70 8.28
C GLY A 31 16.53 11.70 6.76
N VAL A 32 15.89 10.79 6.03
CA VAL A 32 15.85 10.85 4.56
C VAL A 32 15.02 12.06 4.14
N ARG A 33 15.61 12.94 3.30
CA ARG A 33 14.99 14.23 2.94
C ARG A 33 13.76 14.12 2.03
N ASP A 34 13.81 13.21 1.06
CA ASP A 34 12.69 12.96 0.14
C ASP A 34 12.44 11.44 0.09
N PRO A 35 11.78 10.90 1.12
CA PRO A 35 11.47 9.48 1.17
C PRO A 35 10.40 9.12 0.13
N GLU A 36 10.42 7.88 -0.35
CA GLU A 36 9.37 7.38 -1.24
C GLU A 36 7.97 7.51 -0.62
N SER A 37 6.93 7.62 -1.46
CA SER A 37 5.55 7.47 -1.01
C SER A 37 5.16 6.00 -0.84
N VAL A 38 4.07 5.73 -0.14
CA VAL A 38 3.49 4.36 -0.06
C VAL A 38 3.07 3.85 -1.44
N ALA A 39 2.63 4.76 -2.33
CA ALA A 39 2.34 4.40 -3.72
C ALA A 39 3.58 3.99 -4.53
N ASP A 40 4.71 4.70 -4.36
CA ASP A 40 5.99 4.34 -5.00
C ASP A 40 6.49 2.97 -4.53
N HIS A 41 6.38 2.73 -3.22
CA HIS A 41 6.69 1.45 -2.59
C HIS A 41 5.84 0.32 -3.20
N SER A 42 4.52 0.51 -3.20
CA SER A 42 3.56 -0.50 -3.68
C SER A 42 3.76 -0.84 -5.16
N LEU A 43 4.08 0.15 -6.00
CA LEU A 43 4.40 -0.08 -7.42
C LEU A 43 5.65 -0.96 -7.57
N SER A 44 6.71 -0.64 -6.83
CA SER A 44 7.97 -1.40 -6.86
C SER A 44 7.76 -2.84 -6.38
N VAL A 45 7.01 -3.04 -5.30
CA VAL A 45 6.65 -4.37 -4.78
C VAL A 45 5.81 -5.14 -5.79
N ALA A 46 4.88 -4.51 -6.50
CA ALA A 46 4.06 -5.17 -7.52
C ALA A 46 4.90 -5.69 -8.69
N VAL A 47 5.81 -4.86 -9.23
CA VAL A 47 6.70 -5.27 -10.33
C VAL A 47 7.62 -6.42 -9.91
N LEU A 48 8.22 -6.33 -8.71
CA LEU A 48 9.06 -7.42 -8.17
C LEU A 48 8.24 -8.70 -7.94
N SER A 49 7.02 -8.58 -7.44
CA SER A 49 6.13 -9.72 -7.20
C SER A 49 5.76 -10.44 -8.48
N VAL A 50 5.52 -9.73 -9.58
CA VAL A 50 5.30 -10.32 -10.92
C VAL A 50 6.50 -11.17 -11.33
N ALA A 51 7.71 -10.61 -11.26
CA ALA A 51 8.92 -11.32 -11.66
C ALA A 51 9.18 -12.55 -10.79
N LEU A 52 9.03 -12.42 -9.47
CA LEU A 52 9.24 -13.49 -8.51
C LEU A 52 8.19 -14.60 -8.61
N ALA A 53 6.93 -14.25 -8.88
CA ALA A 53 5.86 -15.21 -9.11
C ALA A 53 6.10 -16.00 -10.39
N ALA A 54 6.42 -15.33 -11.50
CA ALA A 54 6.76 -15.98 -12.77
C ALA A 54 7.94 -16.95 -12.61
N ALA A 55 9.01 -16.52 -11.93
CA ALA A 55 10.18 -17.36 -11.67
C ALA A 55 9.89 -18.60 -10.81
N ARG A 56 8.80 -18.60 -10.04
CA ARG A 56 8.37 -19.69 -9.15
C ARG A 56 7.20 -20.51 -9.71
N GLY A 57 6.75 -20.24 -10.93
CA GLY A 57 5.58 -20.90 -11.51
C GLY A 57 4.27 -20.55 -10.81
N LEU A 58 4.19 -19.38 -10.17
CA LEU A 58 2.98 -18.83 -9.55
C LEU A 58 2.29 -17.83 -10.50
N ASP A 59 1.03 -17.51 -10.25
CA ASP A 59 0.26 -16.51 -11.02
C ASP A 59 0.80 -15.09 -10.79
N PRO A 60 1.41 -14.45 -11.80
CA PRO A 60 1.95 -13.10 -11.65
C PRO A 60 0.87 -12.02 -11.55
N GLY A 61 -0.29 -12.21 -12.18
CA GLY A 61 -1.41 -11.26 -12.12
C GLY A 61 -2.03 -11.23 -10.73
N ARG A 62 -2.21 -12.40 -10.10
CA ARG A 62 -2.62 -12.49 -8.70
C ARG A 62 -1.59 -11.87 -7.76
N ALA A 63 -0.30 -12.11 -7.98
CA ALA A 63 0.77 -11.54 -7.16
C ALA A 63 0.79 -10.00 -7.27
N ALA A 64 0.66 -9.45 -8.48
CA ALA A 64 0.54 -8.01 -8.70
C ALA A 64 -0.67 -7.42 -7.97
N LEU A 65 -1.84 -8.06 -8.07
CA LEU A 65 -3.06 -7.58 -7.43
C LEU A 65 -2.94 -7.55 -5.90
N ILE A 66 -2.33 -8.55 -5.30
CA ILE A 66 -2.05 -8.55 -3.85
C ILE A 66 -1.11 -7.39 -3.51
N ALA A 67 -0.02 -7.24 -4.24
CA ALA A 67 0.99 -6.22 -3.98
C ALA A 67 0.45 -4.77 -4.11
N VAL A 68 -0.39 -4.47 -5.11
CA VAL A 68 -0.95 -3.11 -5.23
C VAL A 68 -1.98 -2.78 -4.15
N LEU A 69 -2.57 -3.79 -3.48
CA LEU A 69 -3.57 -3.60 -2.44
C LEU A 69 -3.03 -3.76 -1.02
N HIS A 70 -1.81 -4.29 -0.84
CA HIS A 70 -1.34 -4.75 0.48
C HIS A 70 -1.26 -3.63 1.54
N ASP A 71 -0.89 -2.42 1.12
CA ASP A 71 -0.80 -1.23 1.98
C ASP A 71 -1.99 -0.27 1.79
N LEU A 72 -3.08 -0.70 1.13
CA LEU A 72 -4.23 0.19 0.90
C LEU A 72 -4.83 0.71 2.21
N ALA A 73 -4.78 -0.06 3.29
CA ALA A 73 -5.26 0.36 4.61
C ALA A 73 -4.50 1.59 5.15
N GLU A 74 -3.26 1.82 4.71
CA GLU A 74 -2.45 2.97 5.11
C GLU A 74 -3.05 4.30 4.63
N SER A 75 -3.95 4.28 3.65
CA SER A 75 -4.72 5.47 3.24
C SER A 75 -5.60 6.03 4.37
N VAL A 76 -5.86 5.22 5.40
CA VAL A 76 -6.64 5.58 6.59
C VAL A 76 -5.76 5.56 7.85
N THR A 77 -4.90 4.54 8.00
CA THR A 77 -4.11 4.37 9.23
C THR A 77 -2.81 5.18 9.25
N GLY A 78 -2.33 5.61 8.09
CA GLY A 78 -0.92 6.01 7.89
C GLY A 78 0.04 4.81 7.86
N ASP A 79 1.28 5.05 7.44
CA ASP A 79 2.39 4.07 7.45
C ASP A 79 2.91 3.93 8.89
N LEU A 80 2.33 2.99 9.63
CA LEU A 80 2.71 2.72 11.01
C LEU A 80 4.06 2.00 11.08
N THR A 81 4.97 2.55 11.86
CA THR A 81 6.28 1.94 12.11
C THR A 81 6.16 0.71 13.04
N PRO A 82 7.20 -0.15 13.11
CA PRO A 82 7.17 -1.31 14.01
C PRO A 82 6.90 -0.96 15.48
N ALA A 83 7.40 0.18 15.97
CA ALA A 83 7.17 0.64 17.34
C ALA A 83 5.69 0.98 17.59
N GLU A 84 5.07 1.72 16.67
CA GLU A 84 3.65 2.10 16.76
C GLU A 84 2.73 0.88 16.64
N LYS A 85 3.07 -0.07 15.77
CA LYS A 85 2.35 -1.36 15.67
C LYS A 85 2.46 -2.15 16.98
N ALA A 86 3.60 -2.11 17.67
CA ALA A 86 3.77 -2.78 18.96
C ALA A 86 2.95 -2.11 20.07
N GLU A 87 2.91 -0.77 20.11
CA GLU A 87 2.08 -0.01 21.05
C GLU A 87 0.59 -0.35 20.89
N LEU A 88 0.06 -0.32 19.66
CA LEU A 88 -1.32 -0.71 19.35
C LEU A 88 -1.67 -2.17 19.69
N GLY A 89 -0.67 -3.05 19.69
CA GLY A 89 -0.82 -4.45 20.07
C GLY A 89 -0.80 -4.67 21.59
N SER A 90 -0.19 -3.75 22.35
CA SER A 90 -0.12 -3.81 23.81
C SER A 90 -1.40 -3.34 24.52
N GLU A 91 -2.26 -2.61 23.81
CA GLU A 91 -3.55 -2.09 24.31
C GLU A 91 -4.73 -3.06 24.10
N ARG A 92 -4.49 -4.28 23.59
CA ARG A 92 -5.50 -5.33 23.35
C ARG A 92 -5.29 -6.54 24.25
#